data_AF-A0A8H3YUW7-F1
#
_entry.id   AF-A0A8H3YUW7-F1
#
_cell.length_a   1.000
_cell.length_b   1.000
_cell.length_c   1.000
_cell.angle_alpha   90.00
_cell.angle_beta   90.00
_cell.angle_gamma   90.00
#
_symmetry.space_group_name_H-M   'P 1'
#
loop_
_entity.id
_entity.type
_entity.pdbx_description
1 polymer ?
#
loop_
_entity_poly.entity_id
_entity_poly.type
_entity_poly.pdbx_seq_one_letter_code
_entity_poly.pdbx_strand_id
1 'polypeptide(L)'
;MFGPFKLTNPLSVGLLWKIPWRLSKFQKNRQRFRLRRVDAIVATVDNALKKKGTTTKAVELWKEEMPTEPEMLAKDKYTIFDRKARRYRKGIHKLPKWTRLIRPTDQYRAPQELWIFTNERGDLTTRHHFGSTPDTYTYLQLQT
;
A
#
# COMPACT_ATOMS: atom_id res chain seq x y z
N MET A 1 10.52 8.68 58.69
CA MET A 1 11.81 8.01 58.39
C MET A 1 11.59 7.04 57.25
N PHE A 2 12.25 7.24 56.11
CA PHE A 2 12.26 6.29 55.00
C PHE A 2 13.21 5.13 55.35
N GLY A 3 12.70 3.90 55.39
CA GLY A 3 13.50 2.70 55.66
C GLY A 3 14.47 2.35 54.51
N PRO A 4 15.29 1.29 54.65
CA PRO A 4 16.39 0.93 53.74
C PRO A 4 15.97 0.50 52.32
N PHE A 5 14.71 0.67 51.96
CA PHE A 5 14.18 0.37 50.63
C PHE A 5 14.06 1.66 49.82
N LYS A 6 14.89 1.79 48.78
CA LYS A 6 14.73 2.81 47.76
C LYS A 6 13.39 2.57 47.07
N LEU A 7 12.48 3.56 47.05
CA LEU A 7 11.30 3.50 46.18
C LEU A 7 11.82 3.35 44.75
N THR A 8 11.62 2.18 44.14
CA THR A 8 11.80 2.03 42.71
C THR A 8 10.71 2.84 42.02
N ASN A 9 11.09 3.66 41.04
CA ASN A 9 10.14 4.45 40.28
C ASN A 9 9.05 3.50 39.73
N PRO A 10 7.74 3.73 39.99
CA PRO A 10 6.72 2.88 39.40
C PRO A 10 6.93 2.86 37.89
N LEU A 11 7.06 1.67 37.30
CA LEU A 11 7.15 1.51 35.85
C LEU A 11 5.78 1.86 35.25
N SER A 12 5.45 3.15 35.19
CA SER A 12 4.17 3.66 34.69
C SER A 12 3.97 3.37 33.19
N VAL A 13 4.92 2.71 32.53
CA VAL A 13 4.90 2.17 31.17
C VAL A 13 6.10 1.21 31.02
N GLY A 14 5.94 -0.05 31.41
CA GLY A 14 7.10 -0.94 31.67
C GLY A 14 7.52 -1.93 30.58
N LEU A 15 6.74 -2.14 29.52
CA LEU A 15 7.05 -3.18 28.52
C LEU A 15 7.84 -2.62 27.34
N LEU A 16 9.13 -2.93 27.30
CA LEU A 16 10.02 -2.52 26.22
C LEU A 16 9.85 -3.41 24.97
N TRP A 17 9.03 -2.95 24.03
CA TRP A 17 8.96 -3.54 22.68
C TRP A 17 10.09 -3.00 21.81
N LYS A 18 11.27 -3.64 21.87
CA LYS A 18 12.48 -3.24 21.13
C LYS A 18 12.36 -3.51 19.62
N ILE A 19 11.57 -2.69 18.93
CA ILE A 19 11.38 -2.73 17.48
C ILE A 19 11.97 -1.46 16.86
N PRO A 20 13.04 -1.56 16.05
CA PRO A 20 13.70 -0.38 15.49
C PRO A 20 12.74 0.39 14.56
N TRP A 21 12.99 1.67 14.36
CA TRP A 21 12.18 2.50 13.46
C TRP A 21 12.46 2.24 11.98
N ARG A 22 13.61 1.66 11.64
CA ARG A 22 14.06 1.34 10.27
C ARG A 22 14.42 -0.14 10.11
N LEU A 23 14.30 -0.63 8.88
CA LEU A 23 14.78 -1.96 8.49
C LEU A 23 16.31 -1.98 8.30
N SER A 24 16.95 -3.09 8.65
CA SER A 24 18.35 -3.34 8.33
C SER A 24 18.56 -3.66 6.84
N LYS A 25 19.81 -3.53 6.33
CA LYS A 25 20.16 -3.87 4.94
C LYS A 25 19.74 -5.30 4.57
N PHE A 26 19.95 -6.25 5.48
CA PHE A 26 19.59 -7.65 5.27
C PHE A 26 18.07 -7.86 5.21
N GLN A 27 17.32 -7.16 6.07
CA GLN A 27 15.85 -7.20 6.02
C GLN A 27 15.31 -6.61 4.72
N LYS A 28 15.88 -5.49 4.24
CA LYS A 28 15.55 -4.92 2.93
C LYS A 28 15.82 -5.90 1.79
N ASN A 29 16.95 -6.61 1.84
CA ASN A 29 17.28 -7.60 0.82
C ASN A 29 16.28 -8.76 0.81
N ARG A 30 15.97 -9.32 1.98
CA ARG A 30 14.94 -10.37 2.13
C ARG A 30 13.56 -9.89 1.72
N GLN A 31 13.24 -8.60 1.88
CA GLN A 31 11.99 -8.04 1.40
C GLN A 31 11.93 -8.02 -0.13
N ARG A 32 12.98 -7.56 -0.81
CA ARG A 32 13.04 -7.59 -2.28
C ARG A 32 12.93 -9.01 -2.84
N PHE A 33 13.62 -9.97 -2.21
CA PHE A 33 13.49 -11.37 -2.61
C PHE A 33 12.07 -11.90 -2.46
N ARG A 34 11.34 -11.51 -1.40
CA ARG A 34 9.95 -11.92 -1.22
C ARG A 34 9.03 -11.31 -2.27
N LEU A 35 9.21 -10.03 -2.60
CA LEU A 35 8.44 -9.37 -3.66
C LEU A 35 8.69 -10.06 -5.02
N ARG A 36 9.95 -10.25 -5.41
CA ARG A 36 10.30 -10.98 -6.65
C ARG A 36 9.76 -12.40 -6.70
N ARG A 37 9.75 -13.10 -5.56
CA ARG A 37 9.21 -14.46 -5.47
C ARG A 37 7.71 -14.48 -5.74
N VAL A 38 6.97 -13.50 -5.24
CA VAL A 38 5.54 -13.35 -5.53
C VAL A 38 5.34 -13.09 -7.02
N ASP A 39 6.11 -12.17 -7.61
CA ASP A 39 6.04 -11.87 -9.04
C ASP A 39 6.29 -13.12 -9.90
N ALA A 40 7.30 -13.92 -9.55
CA ALA A 40 7.61 -15.17 -10.24
C ALA A 40 6.49 -16.22 -10.12
N ILE A 41 5.82 -16.31 -8.97
CA ILE A 41 4.68 -17.22 -8.77
C ILE A 41 3.51 -16.79 -9.67
N VAL A 42 3.18 -15.49 -9.67
CA VAL A 42 2.09 -14.95 -10.51
C VAL A 42 2.39 -15.18 -12.00
N ALA A 43 3.61 -14.94 -12.44
CA ALA A 43 4.03 -15.20 -13.82
C ALA A 43 3.93 -16.69 -14.20
N THR A 44 4.30 -17.58 -13.28
CA THR A 44 4.22 -19.04 -13.50
C THR A 44 2.77 -19.49 -13.64
N VAL A 45 1.88 -19.01 -12.76
CA VAL A 45 0.45 -19.31 -12.79
C VAL A 45 -0.18 -18.78 -14.08
N ASP A 46 0.12 -17.54 -14.46
CA ASP A 46 -0.36 -16.95 -15.70
C ASP A 46 0.05 -17.74 -16.95
N ASN A 47 1.32 -18.12 -17.04
CA ASN A 47 1.84 -18.91 -18.16
C ASN A 47 1.16 -20.30 -18.24
N ALA A 48 0.89 -20.93 -17.09
CA ALA A 48 0.20 -22.20 -17.04
C ALA A 48 -1.28 -22.08 -17.47
N LEU A 49 -1.95 -20.99 -17.07
CA LEU A 49 -3.34 -20.69 -17.44
C LEU A 49 -3.48 -20.43 -18.95
N LYS A 50 -2.58 -19.61 -19.51
CA LYS A 50 -2.53 -19.33 -20.96
C LYS A 50 -2.36 -20.59 -21.80
N LYS A 51 -1.49 -21.53 -21.39
CA LYS A 51 -1.31 -22.81 -22.08
C LYS A 51 -2.57 -23.68 -22.08
N LYS A 52 -3.41 -23.55 -21.05
CA LYS A 52 -4.69 -24.26 -20.93
C LYS A 52 -5.84 -23.51 -21.62
N GLY A 53 -5.62 -22.30 -22.14
CA GLY A 53 -6.67 -21.47 -22.72
C GLY A 53 -7.71 -20.97 -21.70
N THR A 54 -7.35 -20.91 -20.41
CA THR A 54 -8.24 -20.43 -19.34
C THR A 54 -7.61 -19.22 -18.67
N THR A 55 -8.43 -18.31 -18.12
CA THR A 55 -7.94 -17.17 -17.33
C THR A 55 -8.66 -17.11 -15.98
N THR A 56 -8.09 -16.37 -15.04
CA THR A 56 -8.69 -16.15 -13.72
C THR A 56 -8.71 -14.66 -13.42
N LYS A 57 -9.87 -14.16 -13.01
CA LYS A 57 -10.09 -12.74 -12.67
C LYS A 57 -9.07 -12.23 -11.63
N ALA A 58 -8.68 -13.07 -10.68
CA ALA A 58 -7.71 -12.70 -9.65
C ALA A 58 -6.32 -12.38 -10.21
N VAL A 59 -5.86 -13.13 -11.23
CA VAL A 59 -4.55 -12.89 -11.87
C VAL A 59 -4.60 -11.65 -12.77
N GLU A 60 -5.73 -11.41 -13.43
CA GLU A 60 -5.96 -10.21 -14.25
C GLU A 60 -5.93 -8.94 -13.37
N LEU A 61 -6.77 -8.89 -12.33
CA LEU A 61 -6.81 -7.77 -11.37
C LEU A 61 -5.45 -7.55 -10.71
N TRP A 62 -4.74 -8.63 -10.36
CA TRP A 62 -3.41 -8.51 -9.78
C TRP A 62 -2.44 -7.77 -10.71
N LYS A 63 -2.46 -8.07 -12.00
CA LYS A 63 -1.56 -7.44 -12.97
C LYS A 63 -1.91 -5.98 -13.25
N GLU A 64 -3.18 -5.62 -13.16
CA GLU A 64 -3.65 -4.26 -13.35
C GLU A 64 -3.29 -3.37 -12.15
N GLU A 65 -3.54 -3.87 -10.93
CA GLU A 65 -3.40 -3.07 -9.72
C GLU A 65 -1.98 -3.09 -9.13
N MET A 66 -1.26 -4.22 -9.24
CA MET A 66 -0.02 -4.43 -8.49
C MET A 66 1.22 -4.18 -9.36
N PRO A 67 2.12 -3.25 -8.96
CA PRO A 67 3.41 -3.07 -9.62
C PRO A 67 4.37 -4.21 -9.30
N THR A 68 5.27 -4.52 -10.23
CA THR A 68 6.34 -5.50 -10.02
C THR A 68 7.46 -4.93 -9.14
N GLU A 69 8.28 -5.79 -8.50
CA GLU A 69 9.39 -5.33 -7.66
C GLU A 69 10.32 -4.30 -8.33
N PRO A 70 10.76 -4.42 -9.60
CA PRO A 70 11.61 -3.42 -10.22
C PRO A 70 10.92 -2.06 -10.42
N GLU A 71 9.62 -2.06 -10.71
CA GLU A 71 8.82 -0.84 -10.95
C GLU A 71 8.50 -0.09 -9.65
N MET A 72 8.48 -0.80 -8.52
CA MET A 72 8.22 -0.21 -7.22
C MET A 72 9.32 0.78 -6.79
N LEU A 73 8.89 1.94 -6.26
CA LEU A 73 9.79 2.89 -5.61
C LEU A 73 10.38 2.29 -4.32
N ALA A 74 11.63 2.66 -4.01
CA ALA A 74 12.29 2.23 -2.78
C ALA A 74 11.50 2.62 -1.51
N LYS A 75 10.73 3.71 -1.58
CA LYS A 75 9.86 4.17 -0.48
C LYS A 75 8.77 3.14 -0.18
N ASP A 76 8.10 2.64 -1.20
CA ASP A 76 6.94 1.74 -1.06
C ASP A 76 7.37 0.31 -0.74
N LYS A 77 8.60 -0.08 -1.11
CA LYS A 77 9.19 -1.38 -0.71
C LYS A 77 9.37 -1.53 0.81
N TYR A 78 9.65 -0.44 1.52
CA TYR A 78 10.10 -0.51 2.92
C TYR A 78 9.21 0.27 3.89
N THR A 79 8.32 1.11 3.39
CA THR A 79 7.41 1.92 4.21
C THR A 79 5.98 1.81 3.71
N ILE A 80 5.04 1.89 4.64
CA ILE A 80 3.60 1.88 4.40
C ILE A 80 3.02 3.21 4.84
N PHE A 81 1.86 3.56 4.31
CA PHE A 81 1.06 4.66 4.83
C PHE A 81 0.48 4.30 6.20
N ASP A 82 0.52 5.27 7.12
CA ASP A 82 -0.16 5.20 8.40
C ASP A 82 -0.69 6.59 8.72
N ARG A 83 -2.02 6.74 8.74
CA ARG A 83 -2.71 8.02 8.97
C ARG A 83 -2.30 8.69 10.29
N LYS A 84 -1.95 7.89 11.31
CA LYS A 84 -1.62 8.38 12.66
C LYS A 84 -0.11 8.63 12.84
N ALA A 85 0.72 8.17 11.91
CA ALA A 85 2.16 8.36 12.00
C ALA A 85 2.55 9.77 11.54
N ARG A 86 3.57 10.36 12.18
CA ARG A 86 4.15 11.62 11.72
C ARG A 86 4.65 11.46 10.28
N ARG A 87 4.26 12.37 9.37
CA ARG A 87 4.52 12.30 7.92
C ARG A 87 3.86 11.13 7.20
N TYR A 88 2.80 10.56 7.78
CA TYR A 88 1.95 9.55 7.16
C TYR A 88 2.69 8.28 6.70
N ARG A 89 3.78 7.91 7.38
CA ARG A 89 4.63 6.78 7.00
C ARG A 89 5.10 5.97 8.20
N LYS A 90 5.14 4.66 8.01
CA LYS A 90 5.58 3.67 8.98
C LYS A 90 6.41 2.59 8.30
N GLY A 91 7.42 2.02 8.98
CA GLY A 91 8.18 0.89 8.44
C GLY A 91 7.31 -0.35 8.27
N ILE A 92 7.42 -1.03 7.13
CA ILE A 92 6.59 -2.20 6.81
C ILE A 92 6.77 -3.35 7.83
N HIS A 93 7.93 -3.44 8.47
CA HIS A 93 8.25 -4.45 9.48
C HIS A 93 7.48 -4.29 10.80
N LYS A 94 6.78 -3.16 10.99
CA LYS A 94 5.88 -2.94 12.12
C LYS A 94 4.47 -3.48 11.86
N LEU A 95 4.18 -3.99 10.66
CA LEU A 95 2.90 -4.62 10.35
C LEU A 95 2.87 -6.06 10.91
N PRO A 96 1.76 -6.48 11.56
CA PRO A 96 1.60 -7.87 11.95
C PRO A 96 1.72 -8.78 10.72
N LYS A 97 2.51 -9.86 10.84
CA LYS A 97 2.69 -10.85 9.76
C LYS A 97 3.12 -10.25 8.41
N TRP A 98 3.84 -9.12 8.42
CA TRP A 98 4.36 -8.43 7.22
C TRP A 98 5.19 -9.32 6.27
N THR A 99 5.65 -10.48 6.74
CA THR A 99 6.42 -11.40 5.92
C THR A 99 5.59 -12.29 5.02
N ARG A 100 4.32 -12.48 5.35
CA ARG A 100 3.34 -13.28 4.60
C ARG A 100 2.33 -12.39 3.88
N LEU A 101 2.03 -11.23 4.46
CA LEU A 101 1.14 -10.25 3.84
C LEU A 101 1.89 -9.46 2.78
N ILE A 102 1.30 -9.38 1.60
CA ILE A 102 1.79 -8.57 0.49
C ILE A 102 0.99 -7.26 0.51
N ARG A 103 1.69 -6.13 0.59
CA ARG A 103 1.09 -4.80 0.48
C ARG A 103 2.03 -3.90 -0.33
N PRO A 104 1.96 -3.96 -1.66
CA PRO A 104 2.84 -3.20 -2.55
C PRO A 104 2.38 -1.75 -2.71
N THR A 105 1.08 -1.50 -2.53
CA THR A 105 0.44 -0.21 -2.81
C THR A 105 0.11 0.56 -1.54
N ASP A 106 0.54 1.83 -1.52
CA ASP A 106 -0.15 2.85 -0.77
C ASP A 106 -1.54 2.99 -1.42
N GLN A 107 -2.62 2.78 -0.68
CA GLN A 107 -4.01 2.81 -1.21
C GLN A 107 -4.46 4.23 -1.63
N TYR A 108 -3.51 5.12 -1.91
CA TYR A 108 -3.68 6.50 -2.39
C TYR A 108 -2.91 6.77 -3.68
N ARG A 109 -2.60 5.74 -4.49
CA ARG A 109 -2.47 6.00 -5.92
C ARG A 109 -3.90 6.12 -6.45
N ALA A 110 -4.44 7.34 -6.40
CA ALA A 110 -5.61 7.68 -7.20
C ALA A 110 -5.34 7.14 -8.62
N PRO A 111 -6.30 6.45 -9.25
CA PRO A 111 -6.22 6.21 -10.68
C PRO A 111 -5.88 7.56 -11.30
N GLN A 112 -4.84 7.62 -12.13
CA GLN A 112 -4.68 8.74 -13.06
C GLN A 112 -5.73 8.61 -14.17
N GLU A 113 -6.97 8.29 -13.81
CA GLU A 113 -8.11 8.48 -14.68
C GLU A 113 -8.16 9.99 -14.91
N LEU A 114 -7.60 10.34 -16.06
CA LEU A 114 -8.00 11.46 -16.87
C LEU A 114 -9.53 11.49 -16.84
N TRP A 115 -10.09 12.30 -15.95
CA TRP A 115 -11.46 12.74 -16.08
C TRP A 115 -11.52 13.61 -17.32
N ILE A 116 -11.80 12.99 -18.45
CA ILE A 116 -12.34 13.69 -19.60
C ILE A 116 -13.80 13.96 -19.23
N PHE A 117 -14.05 15.14 -18.64
CA PHE A 117 -15.40 15.66 -18.53
C PHE A 117 -15.81 16.14 -19.92
N THR A 118 -16.64 15.37 -20.62
CA THR A 118 -17.43 15.94 -21.73
C THR A 118 -18.59 16.71 -21.13
N ASN A 119 -18.82 17.92 -21.61
CA ASN A 119 -20.09 18.61 -21.37
C ASN A 119 -21.20 17.90 -22.17
N GLU A 120 -22.47 18.25 -21.92
CA GLU A 120 -23.64 17.73 -22.67
C GLU A 120 -23.61 18.02 -24.18
N ARG A 121 -22.55 18.65 -24.70
CA ARG A 121 -22.36 19.01 -26.11
C ARG A 121 -21.15 18.33 -26.76
N GLY A 122 -20.40 17.49 -26.04
CA GLY A 122 -19.33 16.67 -26.61
C GLY A 122 -17.97 17.36 -26.78
N ASP A 123 -17.74 18.53 -26.19
CA ASP A 123 -16.48 19.27 -26.36
C ASP A 123 -15.53 19.11 -25.16
N LEU A 124 -14.23 18.94 -25.45
CA LEU A 124 -13.15 18.84 -24.46
C LEU A 124 -12.61 20.24 -24.11
N THR A 125 -12.84 20.72 -22.88
CA THR A 125 -12.22 21.97 -22.41
C THR A 125 -11.32 21.73 -21.20
N THR A 126 -10.03 22.06 -21.34
CA THR A 126 -9.05 22.04 -20.25
C THR A 126 -9.23 23.28 -19.38
N ARG A 127 -9.58 23.14 -18.09
CA ARG A 127 -9.52 24.25 -17.13
C ARG A 127 -8.63 23.91 -15.94
N HIS A 128 -7.62 24.75 -15.73
CA HIS A 128 -6.82 24.80 -14.51
C HIS A 128 -7.56 25.66 -13.47
N HIS A 129 -7.75 25.12 -12.26
CA HIS A 129 -7.52 25.77 -10.95
C HIS A 129 -8.58 25.51 -9.86
N PHE A 130 -8.03 25.20 -8.68
CA PHE A 130 -8.41 25.59 -7.31
C PHE A 130 -9.88 25.55 -6.88
N GLY A 131 -10.15 24.63 -5.94
CA GLY A 131 -10.89 24.86 -4.69
C GLY A 131 -12.23 25.61 -4.75
N SER A 132 -13.32 24.86 -4.88
CA SER A 132 -14.55 25.05 -4.10
C SER A 132 -15.52 23.91 -4.42
N THR A 133 -16.03 23.23 -3.41
CA THR A 133 -17.16 22.29 -3.54
C THR A 133 -18.43 23.07 -3.83
N PRO A 134 -19.30 22.54 -4.71
CA PRO A 134 -20.66 22.32 -4.26
C PRO A 134 -21.24 20.97 -4.74
N ASP A 135 -21.80 20.28 -3.76
CA ASP A 135 -23.09 19.59 -3.72
C ASP A 135 -23.75 19.08 -5.02
N THR A 136 -24.21 17.83 -4.89
CA THR A 136 -25.13 17.06 -5.75
C THR A 136 -24.52 16.36 -6.97
N TYR A 137 -24.08 15.12 -6.76
CA TYR A 137 -23.96 14.12 -7.82
C TYR A 137 -24.87 12.94 -7.49
N THR A 138 -25.88 12.73 -8.32
CA THR A 138 -26.73 11.54 -8.32
C THR A 138 -26.01 10.39 -9.00
N TYR A 139 -25.77 9.31 -8.27
CA TYR A 139 -25.27 8.06 -8.83
C TYR A 139 -26.43 7.31 -9.52
N LEU A 140 -26.37 7.13 -10.84
CA LEU A 140 -27.20 6.14 -11.54
C LEU A 140 -26.30 4.97 -11.95
N GLN A 141 -26.58 3.79 -11.38
CA GLN A 141 -26.09 2.51 -11.89
C GLN A 141 -26.92 2.10 -13.11
N LEU A 142 -26.27 1.68 -14.19
CA LEU A 142 -26.84 0.90 -15.27
C LEU A 142 -25.75 -0.12 -15.67
N GLN A 143 -25.90 -1.45 -15.53
CA GLN A 143 -26.83 -2.37 -16.24
C GLN A 143 -26.99 -1.90 -17.69
N THR A 144 -26.24 -2.40 -18.66
CA THR A 144 -26.23 -3.77 -19.23
C THR A 144 -25.00 -3.98 -20.09
#